data_AF-A0AAN6MD91-F1
#
_entry.id   AF-A0AAN6MD91-F1
#
_cell.length_a   1.000
_cell.length_b   1.000
_cell.length_c   1.000
_cell.angle_alpha   90.00
_cell.angle_beta   90.00
_cell.angle_gamma   90.00
#
_symmetry.space_group_name_H-M   'P 1'
#
loop_
_entity.id
_entity.type
_entity.pdbx_description
1 polymer ?
#
loop_
_entity_poly.entity_id
_entity_poly.type
_entity_poly.pdbx_seq_one_letter_code
_entity_poly.pdbx_strand_id
1 'polypeptide(L)'
;MDKPSDDDTLVPGLTDHPTLTRDAASQEAAAPIETPNPAAGTTAADDDNNDEDRPVRVLVQTRTHLVPGDKSDQWRGVKMQDLICQQVWKRDFDKFRERAWNYHCHWAIDNVECWFLVDHHGPDPTLPPDPPVIWYRWTGTEFVMVHDPLPRRVRREFRHYPFEKSPHLHKPPPPPGPGPRRTFGSRAEEIRFQRGKLLSTLRHNDYLTDALVRFVRENPEAADWVRVRVPPEVWPRLDDPYEPIVLSENARAASKGH
;
A
#
# COMPACT_ATOMS: atom_id res chain seq x y z
N MET A 1 7.14 53.00 -39.54
CA MET A 1 5.86 53.67 -39.29
C MET A 1 5.36 53.21 -37.93
N ASP A 2 5.79 53.99 -36.94
CA ASP A 2 5.01 54.48 -35.79
C ASP A 2 4.41 53.49 -34.78
N LYS A 3 5.13 53.34 -33.65
CA LYS A 3 4.58 53.54 -32.29
C LYS A 3 4.34 55.05 -32.06
N PRO A 4 3.71 55.58 -30.97
CA PRO A 4 3.35 54.98 -29.66
C PRO A 4 2.01 55.48 -29.04
N SER A 5 1.70 55.01 -27.82
CA SER A 5 1.11 55.73 -26.64
C SER A 5 0.65 54.65 -25.64
N ASP A 6 1.31 54.42 -24.50
CA ASP A 6 1.40 55.22 -23.26
C ASP A 6 0.03 55.57 -22.66
N ASP A 7 -0.32 54.95 -21.52
CA ASP A 7 -0.61 55.74 -20.33
C ASP A 7 -0.40 54.95 -19.02
N ASP A 8 0.18 55.68 -18.08
CA ASP A 8 0.64 55.36 -16.74
C ASP A 8 -0.48 55.56 -15.72
N THR A 9 -0.55 54.76 -14.65
CA THR A 9 -0.88 55.32 -13.32
C THR A 9 -0.38 54.42 -12.17
N LEU A 10 0.75 54.84 -11.59
CA LEU A 10 1.17 54.60 -10.20
C LEU A 10 0.39 55.54 -9.26
N VAL A 11 -0.03 55.10 -8.06
CA VAL A 11 0.28 55.76 -6.75
C VAL A 11 0.04 54.79 -5.56
N PRO A 12 0.79 54.89 -4.43
CA PRO A 12 0.81 53.95 -3.27
C PRO A 12 0.29 54.56 -1.94
N GLY A 13 0.39 53.80 -0.83
CA GLY A 13 0.21 54.22 0.58
C GLY A 13 -1.10 53.68 1.20
N LEU A 14 -1.24 53.36 2.50
CA LEU A 14 -0.57 53.82 3.72
C LEU A 14 -0.98 52.87 4.89
N THR A 15 0.00 52.53 5.75
CA THR A 15 -0.02 52.50 7.25
C THR A 15 -1.26 52.06 8.05
N ASP A 16 -1.13 51.14 9.02
CA ASP A 16 -0.67 51.38 10.41
C ASP A 16 -1.11 50.27 11.39
N HIS A 17 -0.23 49.99 12.35
CA HIS A 17 -0.47 49.16 13.54
C HIS A 17 -1.42 49.85 14.53
N PRO A 18 -1.97 49.10 15.52
CA PRO A 18 -1.46 49.36 16.86
C PRO A 18 -1.22 48.12 17.72
N THR A 19 -0.19 48.26 18.56
CA THR A 19 0.11 47.47 19.76
C THR A 19 -0.34 48.27 20.98
N LEU A 20 -1.02 47.64 21.94
CA LEU A 20 -1.08 48.01 23.37
C LEU A 20 -1.57 46.76 24.14
N THR A 21 -0.72 46.00 24.84
CA THR A 21 -0.25 46.10 26.24
C THR A 21 -1.27 45.89 27.36
N ARG A 22 -0.88 44.95 28.24
CA ARG A 22 -0.90 44.93 29.72
C ARG A 22 -1.99 44.18 30.49
N ASP A 23 -1.46 43.20 31.23
CA ASP A 23 -1.60 42.91 32.67
C ASP A 23 -2.99 42.71 33.29
N ALA A 24 -3.22 41.51 33.83
CA ALA A 24 -3.50 41.33 35.26
C ALA A 24 -3.48 39.85 35.66
N ALA A 25 -2.68 39.55 36.67
CA ALA A 25 -2.71 38.31 37.43
C ALA A 25 -3.98 38.20 38.28
N SER A 26 -4.45 36.97 38.51
CA SER A 26 -5.15 36.58 39.75
C SER A 26 -4.85 35.12 40.07
N GLN A 27 -4.39 34.94 41.31
CA GLN A 27 -3.98 33.73 41.99
C GLN A 27 -5.04 33.40 43.07
N GLU A 28 -4.97 32.19 43.64
CA GLU A 28 -5.73 31.65 44.80
C GLU A 28 -7.19 31.20 44.55
N ALA A 29 -7.71 30.09 45.09
CA ALA A 29 -7.32 29.31 46.27
C ALA A 29 -7.74 27.81 46.14
N ALA A 30 -7.13 26.98 46.99
CA ALA A 30 -7.34 25.54 47.12
C ALA A 30 -8.22 25.15 48.33
N ALA A 31 -8.64 23.86 48.32
CA ALA A 31 -9.07 22.96 49.41
C ALA A 31 -10.59 22.81 49.67
N PRO A 32 -11.08 21.68 50.28
CA PRO A 32 -10.41 20.46 50.72
C PRO A 32 -11.06 19.11 50.27
N ILE A 33 -10.37 18.03 50.68
CA ILE A 33 -10.59 16.59 50.51
C ILE A 33 -11.84 16.06 51.22
N GLU A 34 -12.58 15.13 50.60
CA GLU A 34 -13.36 14.10 51.30
C GLU A 34 -13.29 12.75 50.56
N THR A 35 -12.68 11.76 51.22
CA THR A 35 -12.78 10.33 50.92
C THR A 35 -14.15 9.78 51.34
N PRO A 36 -14.64 8.73 50.66
CA PRO A 36 -14.84 7.49 51.42
C PRO A 36 -14.41 6.23 50.65
N ASN A 37 -13.84 5.29 51.40
CA ASN A 37 -13.78 3.85 51.14
C ASN A 37 -14.48 3.18 52.35
N PRO A 38 -14.93 1.90 52.35
CA PRO A 38 -14.59 0.81 51.44
C PRO A 38 -15.76 -0.15 51.08
N ALA A 39 -15.42 -1.20 50.32
CA ALA A 39 -16.03 -2.53 50.23
C ALA A 39 -16.80 -2.86 48.93
N ALA A 40 -16.25 -3.90 48.29
CA ALA A 40 -16.90 -4.99 47.54
C ALA A 40 -16.44 -5.06 46.09
N GLY A 41 -15.70 -6.14 45.79
CA GLY A 41 -15.35 -6.51 44.41
C GLY A 41 -13.95 -7.06 44.24
N THR A 42 -13.63 -8.13 44.97
CA THR A 42 -12.57 -9.06 44.55
C THR A 42 -12.87 -9.57 43.14
N THR A 43 -12.00 -9.28 42.18
CA THR A 43 -11.55 -10.19 41.11
C THR A 43 -10.34 -9.56 40.43
N ALA A 44 -9.18 -9.71 41.05
CA ALA A 44 -7.90 -9.62 40.35
C ALA A 44 -7.47 -11.06 40.03
N ALA A 45 -6.89 -11.21 38.83
CA ALA A 45 -6.34 -12.43 38.24
C ALA A 45 -7.36 -13.37 37.57
N ASP A 46 -7.79 -12.98 36.38
CA ASP A 46 -7.99 -13.88 35.24
C ASP A 46 -7.93 -12.98 33.98
N ASP A 47 -6.72 -12.55 33.62
CA ASP A 47 -6.49 -11.86 32.35
C ASP A 47 -5.11 -12.30 31.84
N ASP A 48 -5.00 -13.62 31.65
CA ASP A 48 -3.99 -14.25 30.81
C ASP A 48 -4.27 -13.84 29.35
N ASN A 49 -4.07 -12.53 29.11
CA ASN A 49 -4.23 -11.88 27.83
C ASN A 49 -3.15 -12.45 26.91
N ASN A 50 -3.55 -13.41 26.07
CA ASN A 50 -2.90 -13.64 24.79
C ASN A 50 -3.03 -12.35 23.95
N ASP A 51 -2.22 -11.33 24.27
CA ASP A 51 -2.14 -10.05 23.54
C ASP A 51 -1.78 -10.30 22.06
N GLU A 52 -1.13 -11.44 21.79
CA GLU A 52 -0.78 -11.96 20.46
C GLU A 52 -2.00 -12.27 19.57
N ASP A 53 -3.18 -12.52 20.16
CA ASP A 53 -4.40 -12.92 19.44
C ASP A 53 -5.40 -11.76 19.27
N ARG A 54 -5.03 -10.53 19.66
CA ARG A 54 -5.92 -9.38 19.51
C ARG A 54 -6.06 -8.96 18.03
N PRO A 55 -7.28 -8.57 17.59
CA PRO A 55 -7.46 -8.08 16.23
C PRO A 55 -6.61 -6.85 15.96
N VAL A 56 -5.74 -6.92 14.96
CA VAL A 56 -4.81 -5.84 14.60
C VAL A 56 -4.57 -5.81 13.10
N ARG A 57 -4.36 -4.60 12.59
CA ARG A 57 -4.01 -4.35 11.19
C ARG A 57 -2.56 -3.91 11.10
N VAL A 58 -1.74 -4.66 10.38
CA VAL A 58 -0.34 -4.34 10.16
C VAL A 58 -0.16 -3.80 8.75
N LEU A 59 0.29 -2.56 8.66
CA LEU A 59 0.65 -1.90 7.41
C LEU A 59 2.16 -1.84 7.28
N VAL A 60 2.69 -2.27 6.13
CA VAL A 60 4.10 -2.10 5.81
C VAL A 60 4.25 -1.30 4.52
N GLN A 61 5.00 -0.21 4.61
CA GLN A 61 5.46 0.60 3.48
C GLN A 61 6.86 0.13 3.07
N THR A 62 7.11 -0.01 1.78
CA THR A 62 8.47 -0.28 1.27
C THR A 62 8.65 0.14 -0.17
N ARG A 63 9.76 -0.27 -0.80
CA ARG A 63 10.02 -0.15 -2.22
C ARG A 63 10.17 -1.52 -2.85
N THR A 64 9.69 -1.69 -4.08
CA THR A 64 9.69 -2.95 -4.83
C THR A 64 11.03 -3.69 -4.82
N HIS A 65 12.14 -2.98 -5.02
CA HIS A 65 13.49 -3.57 -5.02
C HIS A 65 14.01 -4.02 -3.64
N LEU A 66 13.40 -3.56 -2.53
CA LEU A 66 13.77 -3.94 -1.17
C LEU A 66 13.02 -5.17 -0.66
N VAL A 67 11.95 -5.59 -1.35
CA VAL A 67 11.17 -6.77 -0.98
C VAL A 67 12.04 -8.02 -1.18
N PRO A 68 12.14 -8.95 -0.23
CA PRO A 68 12.97 -10.14 -0.38
C PRO A 68 12.58 -11.00 -1.58
N GLY A 69 13.57 -11.56 -2.26
CA GLY A 69 13.40 -12.41 -3.45
C GLY A 69 13.78 -11.72 -4.76
N ASP A 70 14.09 -12.52 -5.76
CA ASP A 70 14.45 -12.04 -7.09
C ASP A 70 13.23 -11.46 -7.81
N LYS A 71 13.43 -10.62 -8.82
CA LYS A 71 12.31 -10.02 -9.56
C LYS A 71 11.39 -11.06 -10.18
N SER A 72 11.94 -12.17 -10.66
CA SER A 72 11.20 -13.31 -11.22
C SER A 72 10.46 -14.15 -10.17
N ASP A 73 10.70 -13.90 -8.88
CA ASP A 73 10.09 -14.66 -7.81
C ASP A 73 8.65 -14.19 -7.57
N GLN A 74 7.69 -15.00 -8.04
CA GLN A 74 6.27 -14.76 -7.77
C GLN A 74 5.91 -14.80 -6.28
N TRP A 75 6.80 -15.33 -5.43
CA TRP A 75 6.59 -15.51 -3.99
C TRP A 75 7.08 -14.35 -3.14
N ARG A 76 7.61 -13.27 -3.72
CA ARG A 76 8.01 -12.05 -2.98
C ARG A 76 6.91 -11.54 -2.06
N GLY A 77 5.67 -11.59 -2.53
CA GLY A 77 4.50 -11.20 -1.75
C GLY A 77 4.32 -12.05 -0.49
N VAL A 78 4.46 -13.37 -0.63
CA VAL A 78 4.32 -14.34 0.47
C VAL A 78 5.49 -14.20 1.45
N LYS A 79 6.72 -14.08 0.96
CA LYS A 79 7.90 -13.85 1.80
C LYS A 79 7.77 -12.61 2.66
N MET A 80 7.22 -11.52 2.11
CA MET A 80 6.97 -10.31 2.91
C MET A 80 5.87 -10.54 3.95
N GLN A 81 4.82 -11.30 3.64
CA GLN A 81 3.78 -11.66 4.60
C GLN A 81 4.36 -12.47 5.76
N ASP A 82 5.23 -13.45 5.49
CA ASP A 82 5.94 -14.21 6.52
C ASP A 82 6.80 -13.30 7.39
N LEU A 83 7.59 -12.41 6.79
CA LEU A 83 8.41 -11.46 7.56
C LEU A 83 7.57 -10.55 8.47
N ILE A 84 6.43 -10.07 7.97
CA ILE A 84 5.50 -9.27 8.77
C ILE A 84 5.00 -10.09 9.96
N CYS A 85 4.58 -11.34 9.71
CA CYS A 85 4.06 -12.19 10.77
C CYS A 85 5.15 -12.58 11.79
N GLN A 86 6.37 -12.84 11.33
CA GLN A 86 7.50 -13.13 12.21
C GLN A 86 7.88 -11.92 13.06
N GLN A 87 7.76 -10.71 12.52
CA GLN A 87 8.01 -9.49 13.28
C GLN A 87 6.99 -9.30 14.40
N VAL A 88 5.70 -9.42 14.09
CA VAL A 88 4.59 -9.06 14.98
C VAL A 88 4.15 -10.21 15.89
N TRP A 89 4.01 -11.42 15.36
CA TRP A 89 3.47 -12.60 16.05
C TRP A 89 4.47 -13.76 16.21
N LYS A 90 5.75 -13.56 15.87
CA LYS A 90 6.83 -14.56 16.00
C LYS A 90 6.54 -15.90 15.32
N ARG A 91 5.81 -15.88 14.19
CA ARG A 91 5.49 -17.06 13.37
C ARG A 91 5.29 -16.70 11.91
N ASP A 92 5.23 -17.71 11.05
CA ASP A 92 4.94 -17.54 9.63
C ASP A 92 3.46 -17.16 9.37
N PHE A 93 3.18 -16.72 8.14
CA PHE A 93 1.84 -16.34 7.72
C PHE A 93 0.91 -17.54 7.67
N ASP A 94 -0.24 -17.44 8.34
CA ASP A 94 -1.30 -18.44 8.33
C ASP A 94 -2.54 -17.86 7.65
N LYS A 95 -2.82 -18.28 6.42
CA LYS A 95 -3.99 -17.84 5.65
C LYS A 95 -5.35 -18.12 6.32
N PHE A 96 -5.39 -18.99 7.33
CA PHE A 96 -6.60 -19.28 8.09
C PHE A 96 -6.79 -18.29 9.25
N ARG A 97 -5.74 -17.60 9.69
CA ARG A 97 -5.73 -16.59 10.77
C ARG A 97 -5.52 -15.17 10.27
N GLU A 98 -4.84 -15.01 9.15
CA GLU A 98 -4.52 -13.72 8.55
C GLU A 98 -5.19 -13.54 7.19
N ARG A 99 -5.44 -12.27 6.86
CA ARG A 99 -5.72 -11.84 5.49
C ARG A 99 -4.62 -10.91 5.05
N ALA A 100 -4.23 -11.00 3.79
CA ALA A 100 -3.20 -10.15 3.24
C ALA A 100 -3.59 -9.51 1.91
N TRP A 101 -3.17 -8.27 1.73
CA TRP A 101 -3.27 -7.54 0.47
C TRP A 101 -1.94 -6.85 0.15
N ASN A 102 -1.67 -6.74 -1.15
CA ASN A 102 -0.45 -6.16 -1.69
C ASN A 102 -0.86 -5.02 -2.64
N TYR A 103 -0.22 -3.86 -2.54
CA TYR A 103 -0.58 -2.66 -3.30
C TYR A 103 0.64 -1.99 -3.94
N HIS A 104 0.51 -1.56 -5.20
CA HIS A 104 1.59 -1.02 -6.03
C HIS A 104 2.84 -1.94 -6.12
N CYS A 105 2.63 -3.24 -6.00
CA CYS A 105 3.63 -4.29 -6.07
C CYS A 105 4.08 -4.58 -7.51
N HIS A 106 4.56 -3.54 -8.21
CA HIS A 106 5.04 -3.64 -9.59
C HIS A 106 6.46 -4.22 -9.62
N TRP A 107 6.61 -5.54 -9.44
CA TRP A 107 7.89 -6.23 -9.26
C TRP A 107 8.89 -6.05 -10.41
N ALA A 108 8.44 -5.71 -11.60
CA ALA A 108 9.32 -5.46 -12.73
C ALA A 108 10.00 -4.07 -12.66
N ILE A 109 9.50 -3.16 -11.81
CA ILE A 109 9.96 -1.77 -11.73
C ILE A 109 10.64 -1.56 -10.38
N ASP A 110 11.89 -1.13 -10.39
CA ASP A 110 12.60 -0.76 -9.16
C ASP A 110 12.11 0.55 -8.58
N ASN A 111 12.41 0.73 -7.29
CA ASN A 111 12.18 1.99 -6.60
C ASN A 111 10.73 2.50 -6.58
N VAL A 112 9.75 1.63 -6.87
CA VAL A 112 8.32 1.95 -6.75
C VAL A 112 7.91 1.71 -5.31
N GLU A 113 7.24 2.70 -4.71
CA GLU A 113 6.63 2.52 -3.40
C GLU A 113 5.54 1.45 -3.49
N CYS A 114 5.62 0.45 -2.62
CA CYS A 114 4.61 -0.58 -2.49
C CYS A 114 4.23 -0.79 -1.03
N TRP A 115 3.07 -1.38 -0.82
CA TRP A 115 2.46 -1.52 0.49
C TRP A 115 1.94 -2.95 0.68
N PHE A 116 2.05 -3.42 1.92
CA PHE A 116 1.53 -4.70 2.36
C PHE A 116 0.60 -4.46 3.54
N LEU A 117 -0.56 -5.10 3.51
CA LEU A 117 -1.55 -5.03 4.56
C LEU A 117 -1.80 -6.45 5.06
N VAL A 118 -1.54 -6.71 6.34
CA VAL A 118 -1.83 -7.99 6.99
C VAL A 118 -2.79 -7.73 8.14
N ASP A 119 -3.98 -8.31 8.07
CA ASP A 119 -4.96 -8.27 9.14
C ASP A 119 -4.94 -9.58 9.91
N HIS A 120 -4.71 -9.50 11.22
CA HIS A 120 -4.94 -10.60 12.13
C HIS A 120 -6.29 -10.38 12.82
N HIS A 121 -7.18 -11.37 12.74
CA HIS A 121 -8.56 -11.19 13.16
C HIS A 121 -8.88 -11.77 14.54
N GLY A 122 -7.90 -12.41 15.19
CA GLY A 122 -8.08 -13.08 16.47
C GLY A 122 -9.04 -14.27 16.42
N PRO A 123 -9.24 -14.94 17.56
CA PRO A 123 -10.18 -16.06 17.70
C PRO A 123 -11.64 -15.59 17.71
N ASP A 124 -11.89 -14.30 17.98
CA ASP A 124 -13.24 -13.74 18.07
C ASP A 124 -13.86 -13.54 16.67
N PRO A 125 -15.02 -14.16 16.37
CA PRO A 125 -15.73 -13.91 15.13
C PRO A 125 -16.31 -12.48 15.04
N THR A 126 -16.45 -11.77 16.16
CA THR A 126 -16.90 -10.38 16.22
C THR A 126 -15.72 -9.43 16.08
N LEU A 127 -15.54 -8.94 14.86
CA LEU A 127 -14.43 -8.06 14.55
C LEU A 127 -14.71 -6.63 15.03
N PRO A 128 -13.78 -5.97 15.72
CA PRO A 128 -13.91 -4.55 15.99
C PRO A 128 -13.97 -3.78 14.66
N PRO A 129 -14.83 -2.75 14.56
CA PRO A 129 -15.02 -2.00 13.31
C PRO A 129 -13.76 -1.21 12.91
N ASP A 130 -12.90 -0.86 13.87
CA ASP A 130 -11.68 -0.10 13.66
C ASP A 130 -10.55 -0.67 14.54
N PRO A 131 -9.89 -1.78 14.11
CA PRO A 131 -8.78 -2.34 14.86
C PRO A 131 -7.58 -1.37 14.85
N PRO A 132 -6.70 -1.45 15.88
CA PRO A 132 -5.47 -0.69 15.88
C PRO A 132 -4.63 -0.98 14.62
N VAL A 133 -4.03 0.07 14.05
CA VAL A 133 -3.11 -0.06 12.92
C VAL A 133 -1.67 0.09 13.41
N ILE A 134 -0.88 -0.96 13.24
CA ILE A 134 0.58 -0.90 13.42
C ILE A 134 1.20 -0.60 12.06
N TRP A 135 2.00 0.46 11.97
CA TRP A 135 2.64 0.86 10.72
C TRP A 135 4.16 0.69 10.81
N TYR A 136 4.71 -0.07 9.88
CA TYR A 136 6.15 -0.20 9.68
C TYR A 136 6.60 0.31 8.31
N ARG A 137 7.88 0.67 8.24
CA ARG A 137 8.64 0.79 7.00
C ARG A 137 9.66 -0.34 6.92
N TRP A 138 9.64 -1.10 5.83
CA TRP A 138 10.67 -2.10 5.54
C TRP A 138 11.83 -1.46 4.76
N THR A 139 13.03 -1.55 5.32
CA THR A 139 14.27 -0.93 4.78
C THR A 139 15.03 -1.84 3.80
N GLY A 140 14.59 -3.09 3.61
CA GLY A 140 15.37 -4.13 2.95
C GLY A 140 16.02 -5.11 3.93
N THR A 141 16.17 -4.71 5.20
CA THR A 141 16.81 -5.52 6.23
C THR A 141 16.04 -5.57 7.54
N GLU A 142 15.30 -4.51 7.88
CA GLU A 142 14.58 -4.42 9.14
C GLU A 142 13.25 -3.66 9.01
N PHE A 143 12.38 -3.87 9.99
CA PHE A 143 11.14 -3.12 10.17
C PHE A 143 11.37 -1.95 11.11
N VAL A 144 11.14 -0.73 10.61
CA VAL A 144 11.16 0.49 11.41
C VAL A 144 9.73 0.90 11.72
N MET A 145 9.36 0.94 13.00
CA MET A 145 8.03 1.39 13.41
C MET A 145 7.83 2.87 13.07
N VAL A 146 6.68 3.20 12.50
CA VAL A 146 6.31 4.57 12.15
C VAL A 146 5.21 5.03 13.09
N HIS A 147 5.52 6.04 13.91
CA HIS A 147 4.58 6.62 14.87
C HIS A 147 3.75 7.78 14.30
N ASP A 148 4.04 8.20 13.07
CA ASP A 148 3.30 9.26 12.40
C ASP A 148 1.85 8.83 12.10
N PRO A 149 0.90 9.77 12.11
CA PRO A 149 -0.46 9.47 11.69
C PRO A 149 -0.49 9.02 10.22
N LEU A 150 -1.30 8.00 9.92
CA LEU A 150 -1.44 7.50 8.56
C LEU A 150 -1.82 8.62 7.57
N PRO A 151 -1.08 8.76 6.45
CA PRO A 151 -1.40 9.75 5.43
C PRO A 151 -2.86 9.63 4.96
N ARG A 152 -3.51 10.77 4.68
CA ARG A 152 -4.93 10.79 4.23
C ARG A 152 -5.19 9.88 3.03
N ARG A 153 -4.23 9.79 2.10
CA ARG A 153 -4.30 8.90 0.93
C ARG A 153 -4.38 7.43 1.34
N VAL A 154 -3.54 7.00 2.26
CA VAL A 154 -3.49 5.61 2.75
C VAL A 154 -4.78 5.26 3.49
N ARG A 155 -5.27 6.15 4.36
CA ARG A 155 -6.54 5.95 5.06
C ARG A 155 -7.75 5.83 4.13
N ARG A 156 -7.75 6.57 3.01
CA ARG A 156 -8.80 6.42 1.99
C ARG A 156 -8.69 5.06 1.30
N GLU A 157 -7.48 4.61 1.00
CA GLU A 157 -7.24 3.31 0.37
C GLU A 157 -7.73 2.15 1.26
N PHE A 158 -7.56 2.26 2.57
CA PHE A 158 -8.04 1.25 3.54
C PHE A 158 -9.54 1.00 3.49
N ARG A 159 -10.33 1.94 2.97
CA ARG A 159 -11.78 1.72 2.77
C ARG A 159 -12.07 0.65 1.73
N HIS A 160 -11.13 0.36 0.84
CA HIS A 160 -11.22 -0.74 -0.12
C HIS A 160 -10.85 -2.10 0.49
N TYR A 161 -10.32 -2.10 1.71
CA TYR A 161 -9.88 -3.28 2.45
C TYR A 161 -10.55 -3.28 3.83
N PRO A 162 -11.87 -3.53 3.90
CA PRO A 162 -12.56 -3.60 5.18
C PRO A 162 -11.93 -4.70 6.03
N PHE A 163 -11.82 -4.44 7.34
CA PHE A 163 -11.30 -5.43 8.28
C PHE A 163 -12.29 -6.58 8.51
N GLU A 164 -13.58 -6.34 8.27
CA GLU A 164 -14.61 -7.37 8.35
C GLU A 164 -14.33 -8.53 7.37
N LYS A 165 -14.68 -9.76 7.76
CA LYS A 165 -14.71 -10.90 6.83
C LYS A 165 -15.66 -10.53 5.70
N SER A 166 -15.11 -10.27 4.52
CA SER A 166 -15.96 -10.07 3.34
C SER A 166 -16.84 -11.32 3.21
N PRO A 167 -18.18 -11.19 3.20
CA PRO A 167 -19.10 -12.35 3.19
C PRO A 167 -18.91 -13.24 1.96
N HIS A 168 -18.09 -12.82 1.00
CA HIS A 168 -17.74 -13.53 -0.21
C HIS A 168 -16.67 -14.62 -0.05
N LEU A 169 -15.96 -14.72 1.09
CA LEU A 169 -14.99 -15.80 1.33
C LEU A 169 -15.64 -17.20 1.42
N HIS A 170 -16.97 -17.26 1.58
CA HIS A 170 -17.74 -18.51 1.58
C HIS A 170 -18.54 -18.73 0.30
N LYS A 171 -18.32 -17.98 -0.78
CA LYS A 171 -18.92 -18.38 -2.06
C LYS A 171 -18.32 -19.75 -2.41
N PRO A 172 -19.14 -20.81 -2.52
CA PRO A 172 -18.64 -22.10 -2.97
C PRO A 172 -17.91 -21.87 -4.30
N PRO A 173 -16.79 -22.59 -4.53
CA PRO A 173 -16.09 -22.47 -5.80
C PRO A 173 -17.12 -22.65 -6.92
N PRO A 174 -17.08 -21.81 -7.96
CA PRO A 174 -17.97 -22.00 -9.08
C PRO A 174 -17.84 -23.45 -9.56
N PRO A 175 -18.95 -24.10 -9.94
CA PRO A 175 -18.92 -25.49 -10.36
C PRO A 175 -17.82 -25.71 -11.41
N PRO A 176 -17.09 -26.84 -11.38
CA PRO A 176 -16.04 -27.12 -12.33
C PRO A 176 -16.64 -27.10 -13.73
N GLY A 177 -16.33 -26.05 -14.47
CA GLY A 177 -16.79 -25.81 -15.82
C GLY A 177 -15.88 -24.79 -16.46
N PRO A 178 -15.78 -24.76 -17.81
CA PRO A 178 -15.13 -23.66 -18.49
C PRO A 178 -15.83 -22.38 -18.05
N GLY A 179 -15.15 -21.59 -17.22
CA GLY A 179 -15.66 -20.31 -16.76
C GLY A 179 -16.15 -19.51 -17.97
N PRO A 180 -17.21 -18.71 -17.83
CA PRO A 180 -17.80 -18.00 -18.96
C PRO A 180 -16.69 -17.25 -19.69
N ARG A 181 -16.46 -17.60 -20.96
CA ARG A 181 -15.54 -16.84 -21.81
C ARG A 181 -16.06 -15.43 -21.81
N ARG A 182 -15.25 -14.49 -21.35
CA ARG A 182 -15.60 -13.06 -21.38
C ARG A 182 -15.94 -12.71 -22.82
N THR A 183 -17.19 -12.33 -23.07
CA THR A 183 -17.62 -11.77 -24.34
C THR A 183 -17.34 -10.27 -24.30
N PHE A 184 -16.74 -9.74 -25.36
CA PHE A 184 -16.53 -8.30 -25.52
C PHE A 184 -17.64 -7.76 -26.41
N GLY A 185 -18.23 -6.63 -26.04
CA GLY A 185 -19.29 -5.98 -26.83
C GLY A 185 -18.76 -5.32 -28.11
N SER A 186 -17.44 -5.10 -28.20
CA SER A 186 -16.78 -4.56 -29.38
C SER A 186 -15.30 -4.92 -29.43
N ARG A 187 -14.69 -4.82 -30.62
CA ARG A 187 -13.23 -4.95 -30.80
C ARG A 187 -12.45 -3.90 -30.00
N ALA A 188 -12.96 -2.67 -29.91
CA ALA A 188 -12.33 -1.60 -29.14
C ALA A 188 -12.27 -1.93 -27.64
N GLU A 189 -13.32 -2.56 -27.11
CA GLU A 189 -13.35 -3.02 -25.72
C GLU A 189 -12.33 -4.14 -25.47
N GLU A 190 -12.27 -5.12 -26.38
CA GLU A 190 -11.28 -6.20 -26.33
C GLU A 190 -9.84 -5.64 -26.32
N ILE A 191 -9.53 -4.71 -27.23
CA ILE A 191 -8.21 -4.09 -27.30
C ILE A 191 -7.87 -3.35 -26.00
N ARG A 192 -8.81 -2.57 -25.43
CA ARG A 192 -8.60 -1.89 -24.14
C ARG A 192 -8.33 -2.89 -23.02
N PHE A 193 -9.08 -3.99 -22.97
CA PHE A 193 -8.91 -5.02 -21.96
C PHE A 193 -7.56 -5.72 -22.09
N GLN A 194 -7.20 -6.20 -23.28
CA GLN A 194 -5.93 -6.90 -23.52
C GLN A 194 -4.73 -5.97 -23.29
N ARG A 195 -4.83 -4.70 -23.68
CA ARG A 195 -3.82 -3.67 -23.39
C ARG A 195 -3.63 -3.45 -21.89
N GLY A 196 -4.72 -3.38 -21.13
CA GLY A 196 -4.67 -3.27 -19.67
C GLY A 196 -4.06 -4.50 -19.01
N LYS A 197 -4.43 -5.70 -19.51
CA LYS A 197 -3.85 -6.97 -19.07
C LYS A 197 -2.35 -7.01 -19.34
N LEU A 198 -1.91 -6.66 -20.55
CA LEU A 198 -0.49 -6.59 -20.92
C LEU A 198 0.29 -5.65 -20.01
N LEU A 199 -0.21 -4.42 -19.79
CA LEU A 199 0.42 -3.45 -18.89
C LEU A 199 0.55 -4.02 -17.47
N SER A 200 -0.49 -4.68 -16.96
CA SER A 200 -0.46 -5.31 -15.64
C SER A 200 0.58 -6.43 -15.57
N THR A 201 0.57 -7.35 -16.55
CA THR A 201 1.50 -8.49 -16.64
C THR A 201 2.96 -8.02 -16.68
N LEU A 202 3.26 -6.99 -17.47
CA LEU A 202 4.60 -6.42 -17.54
C LEU A 202 5.00 -5.79 -16.20
N ARG A 203 4.12 -4.99 -15.57
CA ARG A 203 4.42 -4.30 -14.29
C ARG A 203 4.64 -5.25 -13.12
N HIS A 204 3.82 -6.29 -13.00
CA HIS A 204 3.91 -7.25 -11.89
C HIS A 204 4.94 -8.35 -12.13
N ASN A 205 5.64 -8.31 -13.26
CA ASN A 205 6.52 -9.37 -13.69
C ASN A 205 5.84 -10.74 -13.83
N ASP A 206 4.56 -10.76 -14.20
CA ASP A 206 3.81 -12.01 -14.39
C ASP A 206 4.24 -12.72 -15.68
N TYR A 207 3.92 -14.01 -15.79
CA TYR A 207 4.15 -14.80 -17.00
C TYR A 207 3.40 -14.22 -18.21
N LEU A 208 4.12 -14.02 -19.32
CA LEU A 208 3.54 -13.59 -20.59
C LEU A 208 2.93 -14.79 -21.32
N THR A 209 1.62 -14.74 -21.56
CA THR A 209 0.95 -15.80 -22.32
C THR A 209 1.11 -15.60 -23.82
N ASP A 210 1.08 -16.70 -24.59
CA ASP A 210 1.11 -16.64 -26.06
C ASP A 210 0.02 -15.73 -26.65
N ALA A 211 -1.13 -15.66 -25.98
CA ALA A 211 -2.23 -14.78 -26.36
C ALA A 211 -1.85 -13.29 -26.24
N LEU A 212 -1.09 -12.90 -25.21
CA LEU A 212 -0.60 -11.52 -25.05
C LEU A 212 0.51 -11.21 -26.05
N VAL A 213 1.42 -12.16 -26.30
CA VAL A 213 2.47 -12.02 -27.31
C VAL A 213 1.84 -11.84 -28.71
N ARG A 214 0.86 -12.67 -29.06
CA ARG A 214 0.09 -12.53 -30.31
C ARG A 214 -0.66 -11.20 -30.37
N PHE A 215 -1.30 -10.78 -29.28
CA PHE A 215 -2.00 -9.49 -29.21
C PHE A 215 -1.09 -8.30 -29.55
N VAL A 216 0.16 -8.30 -29.05
CA VAL A 216 1.15 -7.26 -29.36
C VAL A 216 1.46 -7.20 -30.86
N ARG A 217 1.64 -8.36 -31.50
CA ARG A 217 1.91 -8.46 -32.95
C ARG A 217 0.74 -7.97 -33.80
N GLU A 218 -0.48 -8.29 -33.37
CA GLU A 218 -1.71 -7.95 -34.11
C GLU A 218 -2.18 -6.50 -33.88
N ASN A 219 -1.71 -5.82 -32.83
CA ASN A 219 -2.23 -4.51 -32.42
C ASN A 219 -1.08 -3.54 -32.04
N PRO A 220 -0.25 -3.11 -33.02
CA PRO A 220 0.97 -2.32 -32.76
C PRO A 220 0.68 -1.00 -32.02
N GLU A 221 -0.40 -0.28 -32.36
CA GLU A 221 -0.77 0.96 -31.66
C GLU A 221 -1.07 0.74 -30.17
N ALA A 222 -1.73 -0.38 -29.85
CA ALA A 222 -2.01 -0.76 -28.46
C ALA A 222 -0.73 -1.16 -27.72
N ALA A 223 0.20 -1.81 -28.41
CA ALA A 223 1.51 -2.16 -27.89
C ALA A 223 2.36 -0.90 -27.61
N ASP A 224 2.40 0.06 -28.53
CA ASP A 224 3.13 1.32 -28.35
C ASP A 224 2.59 2.11 -27.16
N TRP A 225 1.26 2.12 -26.97
CA TRP A 225 0.65 2.73 -25.78
C TRP A 225 1.15 2.10 -24.47
N VAL A 226 1.40 0.79 -24.44
CA VAL A 226 1.98 0.10 -23.28
C VAL A 226 3.46 0.40 -23.15
N ARG A 227 4.20 0.36 -24.28
CA ARG A 227 5.65 0.60 -24.32
C ARG A 227 6.04 1.93 -23.67
N VAL A 228 5.30 3.00 -23.93
CA VAL A 228 5.56 4.33 -23.32
C VAL A 228 5.17 4.44 -21.84
N ARG A 229 4.54 3.41 -21.25
CA ARG A 229 4.03 3.38 -19.86
C ARG A 229 4.69 2.34 -18.96
N VAL A 230 5.67 1.61 -19.52
CA VAL A 230 6.54 0.70 -18.78
C VAL A 230 7.98 1.17 -18.93
N PRO A 231 8.86 0.87 -17.95
CA PRO A 231 10.28 1.13 -18.12
C PRO A 231 10.84 0.36 -19.32
N PRO A 232 11.83 0.92 -20.04
CA PRO A 232 12.41 0.28 -21.21
C PRO A 232 13.03 -1.09 -20.89
N GLU A 233 13.46 -1.34 -19.66
CA GLU A 233 14.04 -2.60 -19.20
C GLU A 233 13.02 -3.74 -19.09
N VAL A 234 11.72 -3.42 -19.00
CA VAL A 234 10.65 -4.41 -18.87
C VAL A 234 10.17 -4.89 -20.24
N TRP A 235 10.33 -4.07 -21.29
CA TRP A 235 9.82 -4.35 -22.63
C TRP A 235 10.47 -5.56 -23.32
N PRO A 236 11.80 -5.79 -23.24
CA PRO A 236 12.48 -6.92 -23.91
C PRO A 236 11.91 -8.31 -23.59
N ARG A 237 11.15 -8.46 -22.50
CA ARG A 237 10.43 -9.70 -22.16
C ARG A 237 9.41 -10.13 -23.21
N LEU A 238 8.94 -9.20 -24.04
CA LEU A 238 8.06 -9.54 -25.16
C LEU A 238 8.81 -10.18 -26.33
N ASP A 239 10.11 -9.90 -26.44
CA ASP A 239 10.98 -10.45 -27.47
C ASP A 239 11.48 -11.84 -27.06
N ASP A 240 11.73 -12.05 -25.76
CA ASP A 240 11.97 -13.36 -25.14
C ASP A 240 11.07 -13.60 -23.92
N PRO A 241 9.90 -14.25 -24.10
CA PRO A 241 8.96 -14.50 -23.02
C PRO A 241 9.42 -15.59 -22.04
N TYR A 242 10.51 -16.32 -22.35
CA TYR A 242 11.02 -17.42 -21.54
C TYR A 242 12.28 -17.06 -20.77
N GLU A 243 12.97 -15.97 -21.10
CA GLU A 243 14.10 -15.49 -20.30
C GLU A 243 13.63 -14.88 -18.96
N PRO A 244 14.06 -15.42 -17.81
CA PRO A 244 13.86 -14.77 -16.53
C PRO A 244 14.64 -13.45 -16.49
N ILE A 245 14.04 -12.39 -15.93
CA ILE A 245 14.70 -11.11 -15.75
C ILE A 245 15.91 -11.28 -14.81
N VAL A 246 17.10 -11.43 -15.38
CA VAL A 246 18.37 -11.20 -14.69
C VAL A 246 18.78 -9.77 -15.02
N LEU A 247 18.23 -8.79 -14.31
CA LEU A 247 18.74 -7.42 -14.46
C LEU A 247 20.14 -7.38 -13.84
N SER A 248 21.11 -7.04 -14.68
CA SER A 248 22.53 -6.96 -14.37
C SER A 248 22.79 -6.26 -13.03
N GLU A 249 23.74 -6.77 -12.25
CA GLU A 249 24.18 -6.29 -10.94
C GLU A 249 24.68 -4.82 -10.91
N ASN A 250 24.64 -4.10 -12.03
CA ASN A 250 25.19 -2.77 -12.21
C ASN A 250 24.51 -1.66 -11.39
N ALA A 251 23.38 -1.91 -10.73
CA ALA A 251 22.77 -0.94 -9.80
C ALA A 251 23.33 -1.00 -8.36
N ARG A 252 24.05 -2.07 -7.99
CA ARG A 252 24.55 -2.25 -6.60
C ARG A 252 25.83 -1.47 -6.30
N ALA A 253 26.52 -0.97 -7.32
CA ALA A 253 27.75 -0.19 -7.18
C ALA A 253 27.52 1.30 -6.87
N ALA A 254 26.31 1.84 -7.08
CA ALA A 254 26.04 3.28 -6.93
C ALA A 254 25.63 3.73 -5.52
N SER A 255 25.42 2.81 -4.55
CA SER A 255 25.03 3.17 -3.17
C SER A 255 26.11 2.92 -2.11
N LYS A 256 27.34 2.55 -2.51
CA LYS A 256 28.47 2.33 -1.58
C LYS A 256 29.53 3.43 -1.61
N GLY A 257 29.28 4.53 -2.31
CA GLY A 257 30.14 5.69 -2.25
C GLY A 257 29.29 6.93 -2.04
N HIS A 258 29.04 7.28 -0.77
CA HIS A 258 28.95 8.63 -0.21
C HIS A 258 29.00 8.49 1.32
#